data_AF-A0A959B4B0-F1
#
_entry.id   AF-A0A959B4B0-F1
#
_cell.length_a   1.000
_cell.length_b   1.000
_cell.length_c   1.000
_cell.angle_alpha   90.00
_cell.angle_beta   90.00
_cell.angle_gamma   90.00
#
_symmetry.space_group_name_H-M   'P 1'
#
loop_
_entity.id
_entity.type
_entity.pdbx_description
1 polymer ?
#
loop_
_entity_poly.entity_id
_entity_poly.type
_entity_poly.pdbx_seq_one_letter_code
_entity_poly.pdbx_strand_id
1 'polypeptide(L)'
;MPASDTHTILHRVDEIHKLIAGNEVPRAIRRSMDFIKEFSNDKDLLKQILVISSQYHRINQELSIGIAEYAYADRARNQILFGMLTLIDQVHSSYSPQMY
;
A
#
# COMPACT_ATOMS: atom_id res chain seq x y z
N MET A 1 0.22 -24.91 13.74
CA MET A 1 0.28 -23.94 12.62
C MET A 1 -0.70 -22.81 12.92
N PRO A 2 -0.35 -21.55 12.65
CA PRO A 2 -0.57 -20.46 13.60
C PRO A 2 -1.90 -19.72 13.36
N ALA A 3 -2.86 -19.90 14.26
CA ALA A 3 -4.04 -19.03 14.34
C ALA A 3 -3.67 -17.56 14.67
N SER A 4 -2.43 -17.32 15.13
CA SER A 4 -1.88 -16.00 15.50
C SER A 4 -1.59 -15.11 14.29
N ASP A 5 -1.20 -15.67 13.15
CA ASP A 5 -0.69 -14.88 12.03
C ASP A 5 -1.85 -14.30 11.20
N THR A 6 -2.94 -15.05 11.01
CA THR A 6 -4.12 -14.57 10.27
C THR A 6 -4.80 -13.40 10.96
N HIS A 7 -4.96 -13.45 12.30
CA HIS A 7 -5.55 -12.32 13.05
C HIS A 7 -4.66 -11.07 12.97
N THR A 8 -3.34 -11.27 13.02
CA THR A 8 -2.35 -10.18 12.88
C THR A 8 -2.41 -9.57 11.48
N ILE A 9 -2.48 -10.39 10.43
CA ILE A 9 -2.59 -9.92 9.05
C ILE A 9 -3.87 -9.11 8.83
N LEU A 10 -5.03 -9.61 9.27
CA LEU A 10 -6.30 -8.90 9.12
C LEU A 10 -6.27 -7.54 9.84
N HIS A 11 -5.70 -7.49 11.04
CA HIS A 11 -5.53 -6.24 11.78
C HIS A 11 -4.62 -5.26 11.03
N ARG A 12 -3.50 -5.73 10.47
CA ARG A 12 -2.57 -4.89 9.69
C ARG A 12 -3.20 -4.35 8.41
N VAL A 13 -3.99 -5.17 7.71
CA VAL A 13 -4.72 -4.74 6.51
C VAL A 13 -5.74 -3.65 6.87
N ASP A 14 -6.50 -3.83 7.96
CA ASP A 14 -7.46 -2.83 8.44
C ASP A 14 -6.77 -1.51 8.86
N GLU A 15 -5.63 -1.57 9.54
CA GLU A 15 -4.82 -0.39 9.85
C GLU A 15 -4.44 0.40 8.58
N ILE A 16 -3.99 -0.31 7.53
CA ILE A 16 -3.61 0.32 6.25
C ILE A 16 -4.84 0.95 5.58
N HIS A 17 -5.98 0.26 5.54
CA HIS A 17 -7.23 0.80 4.98
C HIS A 17 -7.70 2.06 5.70
N LYS A 18 -7.63 2.09 7.04
CA LYS A 18 -7.96 3.29 7.84
C LYS A 18 -7.05 4.47 7.51
N LEU A 19 -5.76 4.23 7.31
CA LEU A 19 -4.82 5.29 6.92
C LEU A 19 -5.12 5.83 5.53
N ILE A 20 -5.50 4.96 4.57
CA ILE A 20 -5.92 5.37 3.22
C ILE A 20 -7.20 6.20 3.30
N ALA A 21 -8.22 5.72 4.00
CA ALA A 21 -9.49 6.42 4.18
C ALA A 21 -9.32 7.77 4.92
N GLY A 22 -8.36 7.86 5.84
CA GLY A 22 -7.98 9.09 6.54
C GLY A 22 -7.08 10.04 5.75
N ASN A 23 -6.80 9.76 4.47
CA ASN A 23 -5.88 10.53 3.62
C ASN A 23 -4.45 10.65 4.21
N GLU A 24 -4.04 9.70 5.05
CA GLU A 24 -2.70 9.61 5.63
C GLU A 24 -1.76 8.78 4.73
N VAL A 25 -1.75 9.07 3.42
CA VAL A 25 -1.08 8.27 2.37
C VAL A 25 0.41 7.99 2.68
N PRO A 26 1.24 8.94 3.16
CA PRO A 26 2.63 8.64 3.51
C PRO A 26 2.76 7.57 4.61
N ARG A 27 1.86 7.57 5.59
CA ARG A 27 1.83 6.56 6.66
C ARG A 27 1.32 5.24 6.13
N ALA A 28 0.30 5.25 5.27
CA ALA A 28 -0.20 4.06 4.60
C ALA A 28 0.89 3.36 3.78
N ILE A 29 1.69 4.11 3.00
CA ILE A 29 2.81 3.56 2.23
C ILE A 29 3.82 2.89 3.15
N ARG A 30 4.21 3.56 4.24
CA ARG A 30 5.16 2.99 5.21
C ARG A 30 4.64 1.70 5.83
N ARG A 31 3.39 1.70 6.30
CA ARG A 31 2.76 0.49 6.87
C ARG A 31 2.63 -0.64 5.84
N SER A 32 2.36 -0.31 4.59
CA SER A 32 2.31 -1.28 3.49
C SER A 32 3.68 -1.91 3.23
N MET A 33 4.76 -1.12 3.25
CA MET A 33 6.12 -1.64 3.13
C MET A 33 6.49 -2.58 4.29
N ASP A 34 6.16 -2.19 5.52
CA ASP A 34 6.44 -3.01 6.71
C ASP A 34 5.66 -4.32 6.65
N PHE A 35 4.37 -4.26 6.27
CA PHE A 35 3.53 -5.42 6.07
C PHE A 35 4.07 -6.37 5.00
N ILE A 36 4.46 -5.88 3.82
CA ILE A 36 5.04 -6.71 2.76
C ILE A 36 6.35 -7.36 3.22
N LYS A 37 7.19 -6.66 3.99
CA LYS A 37 8.44 -7.25 4.51
C LYS A 37 8.19 -8.34 5.56
N GLU A 38 7.17 -8.16 6.38
CA GLU A 38 6.83 -9.07 7.48
C GLU A 38 6.10 -10.32 6.98
N PHE A 39 5.22 -10.16 5.99
CA PHE A 39 4.32 -11.20 5.50
C PHE A 39 4.55 -11.59 4.04
N SER A 40 5.68 -11.22 3.42
CA SER A 40 6.01 -11.74 2.10
C SER A 40 7.51 -11.91 1.92
N ASN A 41 7.89 -13.05 1.33
CA ASN A 41 9.25 -13.29 0.85
C ASN A 41 9.43 -12.85 -0.61
N ASP A 42 8.39 -12.29 -1.24
CA ASP A 42 8.43 -11.84 -2.61
C ASP A 42 9.13 -10.48 -2.73
N LYS A 43 10.35 -10.51 -3.27
CA LYS A 43 11.16 -9.32 -3.52
C LYS A 43 10.53 -8.40 -4.56
N ASP A 44 9.69 -8.90 -5.45
CA ASP A 44 9.04 -8.10 -6.47
C ASP A 44 7.88 -7.28 -5.88
N LEU A 45 7.14 -7.80 -4.88
CA LEU A 45 6.17 -7.00 -4.13
C LEU A 45 6.85 -5.85 -3.39
N LEU A 46 8.02 -6.11 -2.79
CA LEU A 46 8.80 -5.07 -2.11
C LEU A 46 9.30 -3.99 -3.10
N LYS A 47 9.74 -4.38 -4.30
CA LYS A 47 10.12 -3.42 -5.35
C LYS A 47 8.91 -2.59 -5.80
N GLN A 48 7.75 -3.22 -5.98
CA GLN A 48 6.54 -2.53 -6.42
C GLN A 48 6.11 -1.45 -5.41
N ILE A 49 6.12 -1.75 -4.11
CA ILE A 49 5.77 -0.73 -3.09
C ILE A 49 6.81 0.40 -3.01
N LEU A 50 8.08 0.13 -3.29
CA LEU A 50 9.11 1.17 -3.39
C LEU A 50 8.88 2.09 -4.60
N VAL A 51 8.47 1.53 -5.74
CA VAL A 51 8.10 2.32 -6.93
C VAL A 51 6.90 3.21 -6.63
N ILE A 52 5.86 2.68 -5.99
CA ILE A 52 4.68 3.43 -5.55
C ILE A 52 5.09 4.60 -4.63
N SER A 53 5.96 4.34 -3.65
CA SER A 53 6.47 5.36 -2.72
C SER A 53 7.18 6.50 -3.47
N SER A 54 8.04 6.15 -4.43
CA SER A 54 8.77 7.11 -5.27
C SER A 54 7.83 7.94 -6.15
N GLN A 55 6.87 7.29 -6.80
CA GLN A 55 5.86 7.96 -7.64
C GLN A 55 5.03 8.95 -6.82
N TYR A 56 4.58 8.55 -5.63
CA TYR A 56 3.83 9.42 -4.73
C TYR A 56 4.66 10.65 -4.33
N HIS A 57 5.93 10.46 -3.96
CA HIS A 57 6.80 11.57 -3.61
C HIS A 57 6.98 12.54 -4.79
N ARG A 58 7.22 12.01 -5.98
CA ARG A 58 7.38 12.79 -7.21
C ARG A 58 6.15 13.64 -7.54
N ILE A 59 4.95 13.05 -7.50
CA ILE A 59 3.69 13.78 -7.78
C ILE A 59 3.49 14.92 -6.78
N ASN A 60 3.79 14.69 -5.51
CA ASN A 60 3.66 15.73 -4.49
C ASN A 60 4.70 16.84 -4.68
N GLN A 61 5.91 16.49 -5.10
CA GLN A 61 6.93 17.46 -5.43
C GLN A 61 6.47 18.31 -6.62
N GLU A 62 6.05 17.68 -7.73
CA GLU A 62 5.56 18.36 -8.93
C GLU A 62 4.35 19.26 -8.63
N LEU A 63 3.43 18.83 -7.76
CA LEU A 63 2.31 19.65 -7.30
C LEU A 63 2.78 20.85 -6.45
N SER A 64 3.76 20.64 -5.56
CA SER A 64 4.25 21.68 -4.65
C SER A 64 5.00 22.82 -5.36
N ILE A 65 5.64 22.51 -6.49
CA ILE A 65 6.37 23.48 -7.32
C ILE A 65 5.54 23.99 -8.50
N GLY A 66 4.24 23.63 -8.56
CA GLY A 66 3.31 24.12 -9.56
C GLY A 66 3.52 23.57 -10.98
N ILE A 67 4.25 22.46 -11.13
CA ILE A 67 4.45 21.78 -12.42
C ILE A 67 3.23 20.94 -12.81
N ALA A 68 2.61 20.29 -11.82
CA ALA A 68 1.45 19.43 -12.04
C ALA A 68 0.13 20.13 -11.68
N GLU A 69 -0.87 19.98 -12.54
CA GLU A 69 -2.24 20.38 -12.21
C GLU A 69 -2.81 19.50 -11.09
N TYR A 70 -3.62 20.09 -10.21
CA TYR A 70 -4.27 19.38 -9.11
C TYR A 70 -5.09 18.17 -9.60
N ALA A 71 -5.87 18.34 -10.68
CA ALA A 71 -6.69 17.26 -11.24
C ALA A 71 -5.86 16.10 -11.82
N TYR A 72 -4.62 16.36 -12.24
CA TYR A 72 -3.69 15.31 -12.63
C TYR A 72 -3.12 14.61 -11.40
N ALA A 73 -2.66 15.38 -10.41
CA ALA A 73 -2.08 14.85 -9.17
C ALA A 73 -3.09 14.00 -8.39
N ASP A 74 -4.37 14.39 -8.36
CA ASP A 74 -5.43 13.64 -7.70
C ASP A 74 -5.70 12.29 -8.38
N ARG A 75 -5.82 12.28 -9.72
CA ARG A 75 -5.96 11.02 -10.49
C ARG A 75 -4.77 10.09 -10.28
N ALA A 76 -3.56 10.64 -10.32
CA ALA A 76 -2.34 9.86 -10.12
C ALA A 76 -2.24 9.31 -8.69
N ARG A 77 -2.65 10.09 -7.67
CA ARG A 77 -2.77 9.61 -6.29
C ARG A 77 -3.78 8.47 -6.17
N ASN A 78 -4.93 8.56 -6.81
CA ASN A 78 -5.93 7.48 -6.79
C ASN A 78 -5.40 6.18 -7.42
N GLN A 79 -4.63 6.28 -8.51
CA GLN A 79 -3.95 5.12 -9.11
C GLN A 79 -2.93 4.49 -8.16
N ILE A 80 -2.15 5.30 -7.45
CA ILE A 80 -1.19 4.86 -6.44
C ILE A 80 -1.90 4.13 -5.30
N LEU A 81 -2.99 4.70 -4.78
CA LEU A 81 -3.79 4.08 -3.72
C LEU A 81 -4.35 2.73 -4.16
N PHE A 82 -4.89 2.65 -5.38
CA PHE A 82 -5.37 1.38 -5.93
C PHE A 82 -4.25 0.34 -6.07
N GLY A 83 -3.07 0.76 -6.55
CA GLY A 83 -1.90 -0.11 -6.63
C GLY A 83 -1.45 -0.63 -5.26
N MET A 84 -1.47 0.22 -4.23
CA MET A 84 -1.17 -0.20 -2.86
C MET A 84 -2.16 -1.25 -2.36
N LEU A 85 -3.46 -0.99 -2.49
CA LEU A 85 -4.51 -1.94 -2.06
C LEU A 85 -4.32 -3.31 -2.74
N THR A 86 -4.02 -3.29 -4.04
CA THR A 86 -3.77 -4.52 -4.81
C THR A 86 -2.58 -5.32 -4.25
N LEU A 87 -1.48 -4.67 -3.88
CA LEU A 87 -0.32 -5.35 -3.29
C LEU A 87 -0.65 -5.95 -1.92
N ILE A 88 -1.42 -5.22 -1.10
CA ILE A 88 -1.85 -5.70 0.21
C ILE A 88 -2.75 -6.92 0.07
N ASP A 89 -3.70 -6.89 -0.88
CA ASP A 89 -4.60 -8.01 -1.16
C ASP A 89 -3.86 -9.24 -1.67
N GLN A 90 -2.81 -9.07 -2.49
CA GLN A 90 -1.96 -10.18 -2.96
C GLN A 90 -1.24 -10.87 -1.81
N VAL A 91 -0.66 -10.10 -0.89
CA VAL A 91 0.00 -10.65 0.31
C VAL A 91 -1.04 -11.32 1.21
N HIS A 92 -2.19 -10.67 1.47
CA HIS A 92 -3.25 -11.23 2.29
C HIS A 92 -3.80 -12.55 1.72
N SER A 93 -4.05 -12.61 0.40
CA SER A 93 -4.57 -13.80 -0.28
C SER A 93 -3.59 -14.97 -0.26
N SER A 94 -2.27 -14.69 -0.18
CA SER A 94 -1.24 -15.73 -0.04
C SER A 94 -1.28 -16.44 1.33
N TYR A 95 -1.88 -15.81 2.34
CA TYR A 95 -2.00 -16.33 3.71
C TYR A 95 -3.39 -16.84 4.08
N SER A 96 -4.38 -16.50 3.26
CA SER A 96 -5.73 -17.05 3.34
C SER A 96 -5.93 -18.03 2.19
N PRO A 97 -5.38 -19.27 2.24
CA PRO A 97 -5.76 -20.28 1.28
C PRO A 97 -7.27 -20.49 1.43
N GLN A 98 -7.97 -20.31 0.33
CA GLN A 98 -9.42 -20.37 0.26
C GLN A 98 -9.91 -21.62 0.99
N MET A 99 -10.68 -21.45 2.07
CA MET A 99 -11.55 -22.50 2.57
C MET A 99 -12.62 -22.72 1.50
N TYR A 100 -12.38 -23.66 0.60
CA TYR A 100 -13.40 -24.31 -0.22
C TYR A 100 -13.48 -25.78 0.19
#